data_AF-A0A7J5Y6T3-F1
#
_entry.id   AF-A0A7J5Y6T3-F1
#
_cell.length_a   1.000
_cell.length_b   1.000
_cell.length_c   1.000
_cell.angle_alpha   90.00
_cell.angle_beta   90.00
_cell.angle_gamma   90.00
#
_symmetry.space_group_name_H-M   'P 1'
#
loop_
_entity.id
_entity.type
_entity.pdbx_description
1 polymer ?
#
loop_
_entity_poly.entity_id
_entity_poly.type
_entity_poly.pdbx_seq_one_letter_code
_entity_poly.pdbx_strand_id
1 'polypeptide(L)'
;MRKKWEVALRREGFTASESSVICSEHFKQDDFDRTGQIVRLRDGVIPSIFSFPVHLQRDDPEASTSHSQPQPNDDHSYVLPASPTALKARLNEALARVESLDRERKNAMAREKRAKTTVRSLLGDLRKRTSLMKNSKRGLIST
;
A
#
# COMPACT_ATOMS: atom_id res chain seq x y z
N MET A 1 13.31 -1.30 -38.61
CA MET A 1 13.24 -1.08 -37.15
C MET A 1 13.82 -2.22 -36.33
N ARG A 2 13.37 -3.48 -36.49
CA ARG A 2 13.80 -4.61 -35.64
C ARG A 2 15.33 -4.80 -35.53
N LYS A 3 16.08 -4.68 -36.63
CA LYS A 3 17.56 -4.71 -36.62
C LYS A 3 18.20 -3.63 -35.73
N LYS A 4 17.59 -2.45 -35.64
CA LYS A 4 18.07 -1.37 -34.74
C LYS A 4 17.79 -1.71 -33.27
N TRP A 5 16.73 -2.47 -33.00
CA TRP A 5 16.37 -2.90 -31.64
C TRP A 5 17.29 -4.00 -31.11
N GLU A 6 17.82 -4.87 -31.99
CA GLU A 6 18.84 -5.87 -31.62
C GLU A 6 20.07 -5.21 -30.98
N VAL A 7 20.55 -4.12 -31.60
CA VAL A 7 21.69 -3.35 -31.11
C VAL A 7 21.37 -2.64 -29.79
N ALA A 8 20.15 -2.11 -29.66
CA ALA A 8 19.73 -1.33 -28.49
C ALA A 8 19.46 -2.18 -27.25
N LEU A 9 18.97 -3.40 -27.44
CA LEU A 9 18.73 -4.35 -26.35
C LEU A 9 20.03 -4.81 -25.69
N ARG A 10 21.19 -4.62 -26.34
CA ARG A 10 22.54 -4.97 -25.84
C ARG A 10 22.62 -6.40 -25.28
N ARG A 11 21.77 -7.30 -25.78
CA ARG A 11 21.70 -8.70 -25.36
C ARG A 11 22.57 -9.53 -26.30
N GLU A 12 23.62 -10.13 -25.75
CA GLU A 12 24.53 -10.97 -26.52
C GLU A 12 23.76 -12.14 -27.16
N GLY A 13 23.93 -12.31 -28.48
CA GLY A 13 23.26 -13.35 -29.26
C GLY A 13 21.77 -13.13 -29.55
N PHE A 14 21.18 -11.96 -29.23
CA PHE A 14 19.78 -11.70 -29.55
C PHE A 14 19.59 -11.33 -31.03
N THR A 15 18.77 -12.10 -31.72
CA THR A 15 18.27 -11.81 -33.07
C THR A 15 16.77 -11.59 -32.99
N ALA A 16 16.28 -10.44 -33.45
CA ALA A 16 14.88 -10.09 -33.38
C ALA A 16 14.08 -10.94 -34.38
N SER A 17 13.27 -11.85 -33.86
CA SER A 17 12.31 -12.63 -34.64
C SER A 17 11.08 -11.79 -34.98
N GLU A 18 10.25 -12.26 -35.90
CA GLU A 18 8.99 -11.59 -36.24
C GLU A 18 7.98 -11.58 -35.08
N SER A 19 8.10 -12.55 -34.19
CA SER A 19 7.33 -12.65 -32.95
C SER A 19 7.96 -11.89 -31.77
N SER A 20 9.14 -11.30 -31.94
CA SER A 20 9.79 -10.53 -30.88
C SER A 20 9.08 -9.20 -30.68
N VAL A 21 8.43 -9.06 -29.53
CA VAL A 21 7.74 -7.85 -29.09
C VAL A 21 8.53 -7.16 -27.98
N ILE A 22 8.45 -5.83 -27.94
CA ILE A 22 9.05 -5.01 -26.89
C ILE A 22 7.92 -4.23 -26.22
N CYS A 23 7.86 -4.29 -24.89
CA CYS A 23 6.86 -3.56 -24.11
C CYS A 23 7.01 -2.04 -24.32
N SER A 24 5.88 -1.31 -24.27
CA SER A 24 5.86 0.15 -24.46
C SER A 24 6.68 0.91 -23.42
N GLU A 25 6.92 0.32 -22.24
CA GLU A 25 7.73 0.90 -21.15
C GLU A 25 9.19 1.15 -21.56
N HIS A 26 9.69 0.47 -22.58
CA HIS A 26 11.06 0.66 -23.06
C HIS A 26 11.23 1.88 -23.98
N PHE A 27 10.15 2.61 -24.27
CA PHE A 27 10.11 3.76 -25.16
C PHE A 27 9.65 5.00 -24.40
N LYS A 28 10.15 6.19 -24.79
CA LYS A 28 9.72 7.44 -24.17
C LYS A 28 8.29 7.75 -24.60
N GLN A 29 7.54 8.48 -23.77
CA GLN A 29 6.15 8.82 -24.13
C GLN A 29 6.06 9.66 -25.42
N ASP A 30 7.08 10.46 -25.72
CA ASP A 30 7.16 11.33 -26.90
C ASP A 30 7.38 10.56 -28.22
N ASP A 31 7.89 9.33 -28.11
CA ASP A 31 8.14 8.45 -29.24
C ASP A 31 6.85 7.86 -29.83
N PHE A 32 5.74 8.00 -29.11
CA PHE A 32 4.43 7.52 -29.53
C PHE A 32 3.65 8.61 -30.26
N ASP A 33 3.23 8.30 -31.49
CA ASP A 33 2.25 9.06 -32.23
C ASP A 33 0.84 8.76 -31.70
N ARG A 34 0.25 9.75 -31.04
CA ARG A 34 -1.15 9.70 -30.55
C ARG A 34 -2.13 10.47 -31.43
N THR A 35 -1.69 11.00 -32.57
CA THR A 35 -2.49 11.84 -33.47
C THR A 35 -3.57 11.05 -34.25
N GLY A 36 -3.60 9.72 -34.13
CA GLY A 36 -4.56 8.85 -34.83
C GLY A 36 -5.44 8.02 -33.89
N GLN A 37 -6.29 7.16 -34.48
CA GLN A 37 -7.13 6.21 -33.72
C GLN A 37 -6.33 5.12 -32.99
N ILE A 38 -5.10 4.84 -33.42
CA ILE A 38 -4.20 3.87 -32.79
C ILE A 38 -2.93 4.59 -32.33
N VAL A 39 -2.45 4.21 -31.15
CA VAL A 39 -1.13 4.63 -30.65
C VAL A 39 -0.07 3.79 -31.37
N ARG A 40 0.84 4.45 -32.10
CA ARG A 40 1.92 3.80 -32.83
C ARG A 40 3.26 4.44 -32.49
N LEU A 41 4.35 3.68 -32.60
CA LEU A 41 5.68 4.26 -32.52
C LEU A 41 6.01 5.02 -33.80
N ARG A 42 6.70 6.16 -33.66
CA ARG A 42 7.26 6.91 -34.78
C ARG A 42 8.28 6.07 -35.54
N ASP A 43 8.40 6.35 -36.84
CA ASP A 43 9.42 5.70 -37.67
C ASP A 43 10.82 6.11 -37.20
N GLY A 44 11.65 5.13 -36.84
CA GLY A 44 13.05 5.31 -36.51
C GLY A 44 13.36 5.18 -35.03
N VAL A 45 12.33 5.12 -34.17
CA VAL A 45 12.51 5.06 -32.72
C VAL A 45 13.14 3.73 -32.29
N ILE A 46 14.08 3.85 -31.37
CA ILE A 46 14.80 2.76 -30.75
C ILE A 46 14.43 2.76 -29.25
N PRO A 47 14.16 1.60 -28.63
CA PRO A 47 13.92 1.53 -27.20
C PRO A 47 15.18 1.99 -26.48
N SER A 48 15.05 3.04 -25.66
CA SER A 48 16.19 3.63 -24.93
C SER A 48 16.08 3.43 -23.42
N ILE A 49 14.90 3.06 -22.92
CA ILE A 49 14.63 2.91 -21.50
C ILE A 49 14.89 1.45 -21.13
N PHE A 50 16.13 1.16 -20.73
CA PHE A 50 16.52 -0.13 -20.17
C PHE A 50 17.17 0.09 -18.81
N SER A 51 16.57 -0.49 -17.77
CA SER A 51 17.17 -0.52 -16.43
C SER A 51 18.22 -1.63 -16.38
N PHE A 52 19.41 -1.35 -16.90
CA PHE A 52 20.54 -2.28 -16.78
C PHE A 52 21.05 -2.31 -15.33
N PRO A 53 21.32 -3.50 -14.75
CA PRO A 53 22.02 -3.62 -13.48
C PRO A 53 23.33 -2.81 -13.45
N VAL A 54 23.73 -2.34 -12.27
CA VAL A 54 24.91 -1.46 -12.07
C VAL A 54 26.18 -2.00 -12.75
N HIS A 55 26.37 -3.32 -12.79
CA HIS A 55 27.51 -3.97 -13.42
C HIS A 55 27.48 -4.00 -14.96
N LEU A 56 26.38 -3.58 -15.60
CA LEU A 56 26.19 -3.49 -17.05
C LEU A 56 26.03 -2.04 -17.54
N GLN A 57 26.08 -1.06 -16.62
CA GLN A 57 26.11 0.35 -16.97
C GLN A 57 27.55 0.70 -17.37
N ARG A 58 27.73 1.25 -18.58
CA ARG A 58 29.00 1.85 -18.97
C ARG A 58 29.01 3.26 -18.39
N ASP A 59 30.04 3.58 -17.63
CA ASP A 59 30.30 4.93 -17.13
C ASP A 59 30.61 5.84 -18.33
N ASP A 60 29.62 6.59 -18.81
CA ASP A 60 29.89 7.82 -19.57
C ASP A 60 30.08 8.96 -18.54
N PRO A 61 31.24 9.65 -18.51
CA PRO A 61 31.60 10.58 -17.43
C PRO A 61 30.92 11.96 -17.50
N GLU A 62 29.82 12.13 -18.24
CA GLU A 62 29.14 13.42 -18.38
C GLU A 62 27.61 13.32 -18.22
N ALA A 63 27.16 13.08 -16.98
CA ALA A 63 25.90 13.60 -16.48
C ALA A 63 25.77 13.30 -14.97
N SER A 64 26.57 13.98 -14.17
CA SER A 64 26.29 14.13 -12.73
C SER A 64 25.06 15.02 -12.55
N THR A 65 23.87 14.48 -12.82
CA THR A 65 22.62 15.05 -12.33
C THR A 65 22.17 14.17 -11.17
N SER A 66 22.41 14.68 -9.96
CA SER A 66 21.92 14.21 -8.67
C SER A 66 20.58 13.49 -8.75
N HIS A 67 20.60 12.17 -8.97
CA HIS A 67 19.45 11.34 -8.74
C HIS A 67 19.47 10.99 -7.26
N SER A 68 18.69 11.77 -6.50
CA SER A 68 18.12 11.32 -5.25
C SER A 68 17.62 9.90 -5.48
N GLN A 69 18.29 8.94 -4.84
CA GLN A 69 17.91 7.54 -4.81
C GLN A 69 16.39 7.46 -4.66
N PRO A 70 15.66 6.86 -5.64
CA PRO A 70 14.25 6.60 -5.46
C PRO A 70 14.13 5.77 -4.18
N GLN A 71 13.43 6.31 -3.18
CA GLN A 71 12.98 5.51 -2.06
C GLN A 71 12.23 4.32 -2.68
N PRO A 72 12.62 3.08 -2.37
CA PRO A 72 11.96 1.92 -2.93
C PRO A 72 10.48 2.01 -2.57
N ASN A 73 9.63 2.17 -3.58
CA ASN A 73 8.19 2.19 -3.44
C ASN A 73 7.75 0.96 -2.63
N ASP A 74 6.94 1.21 -1.60
CA ASP A 74 6.22 0.24 -0.77
C ASP A 74 5.22 -0.57 -1.63
N ASP A 75 5.70 -1.55 -2.39
CA ASP A 75 4.86 -2.65 -2.93
C ASP A 75 5.53 -4.03 -2.78
N HIS A 76 6.44 -4.13 -1.82
CA HIS A 76 7.20 -5.34 -1.53
C HIS A 76 6.83 -5.93 -0.16
N SER A 77 5.54 -5.92 0.18
CA SER A 77 4.99 -6.50 1.42
C SER A 77 5.42 -7.97 1.65
N TYR A 78 5.67 -8.70 0.56
CA TYR A 78 6.12 -10.10 0.57
C TYR A 78 7.65 -10.30 0.54
N VAL A 79 8.45 -9.25 0.39
CA VAL A 79 9.92 -9.40 0.34
C VAL A 79 10.44 -9.66 1.75
N LEU A 80 10.97 -10.87 1.94
CA LEU A 80 11.62 -11.28 3.17
C LEU A 80 12.97 -10.55 3.29
N PRO A 81 13.38 -10.12 4.49
CA PRO A 81 14.69 -9.53 4.67
C PRO A 81 15.76 -10.55 4.28
N ALA A 82 16.84 -10.10 3.64
CA ALA A 82 17.91 -10.99 3.17
C ALA A 82 18.66 -11.74 4.31
N SER A 83 18.39 -11.41 5.58
CA SER A 83 19.03 -12.03 6.75
C SER A 83 18.04 -12.78 7.64
N PRO A 84 18.33 -14.04 8.02
CA PRO A 84 17.52 -14.82 8.96
C PRO A 84 17.26 -14.12 10.31
N THR A 85 18.23 -13.35 10.81
CA THR A 85 18.09 -12.60 12.06
C THR A 85 17.04 -11.50 11.96
N ALA A 86 17.03 -10.77 10.84
CA ALA A 86 16.04 -9.73 10.58
C ALA A 86 14.63 -10.31 10.40
N LEU A 87 14.50 -11.50 9.79
CA LEU A 87 13.23 -12.22 9.72
C LEU A 87 12.70 -12.58 11.12
N LYS A 88 13.56 -13.15 11.98
CA LYS A 88 13.20 -13.52 13.36
C LYS A 88 12.78 -12.30 14.17
N ALA A 89 13.48 -11.18 14.03
CA ALA A 89 13.12 -9.93 14.69
C ALA A 89 11.73 -9.45 14.27
N ARG A 90 11.42 -9.42 12.96
CA ARG A 90 10.09 -9.06 12.44
C ARG A 90 8.99 -9.98 12.98
N LEU A 91 9.25 -11.28 13.07
CA LEU A 91 8.29 -12.24 13.63
C LEU A 91 8.02 -11.96 15.11
N ASN A 92 9.06 -11.79 15.93
CA ASN A 92 8.91 -11.48 17.34
C ASN A 92 8.16 -10.17 17.56
N GLU A 93 8.46 -9.15 16.76
CA GLU A 93 7.77 -7.87 16.79
C GLU A 93 6.29 -8.01 16.42
N ALA A 94 5.98 -8.80 15.39
CA ALA A 94 4.60 -9.09 15.00
C ALA A 94 3.84 -9.83 16.11
N LEU A 95 4.46 -10.82 16.76
CA LEU A 95 3.87 -11.53 17.90
C LEU A 95 3.61 -10.57 19.08
N ALA A 96 4.58 -9.71 19.41
CA ALA A 96 4.42 -8.72 20.47
C ALA A 96 3.27 -7.74 20.19
N ARG A 97 3.12 -7.31 18.92
CA ARG A 97 1.96 -6.48 18.50
C ARG A 97 0.64 -7.20 18.71
N VAL A 98 0.54 -8.48 18.31
CA VAL A 98 -0.69 -9.27 18.49
C VAL A 98 -1.05 -9.40 19.96
N GLU A 99 -0.08 -9.72 20.83
CA GLU A 99 -0.34 -9.81 22.27
C GLU A 99 -0.81 -8.47 22.88
N SER A 100 -0.19 -7.36 22.46
CA SER A 100 -0.57 -6.02 22.92
C SER A 100 -2.02 -5.69 22.53
N LEU A 101 -2.38 -5.92 21.26
CA LEU A 101 -3.73 -5.70 20.75
C LEU A 101 -4.77 -6.56 21.47
N ASP A 102 -4.45 -7.82 21.77
CA ASP A 102 -5.35 -8.69 22.52
C ASP A 102 -5.60 -8.20 23.95
N ARG A 103 -4.56 -7.66 24.61
CA ARG A 103 -4.72 -7.02 25.93
C ARG A 103 -5.58 -5.77 25.83
N GLU A 104 -5.33 -4.92 24.85
CA GLU A 104 -6.10 -3.71 24.61
C GLU A 104 -7.58 -4.03 24.34
N ARG A 105 -7.85 -5.02 23.48
CA ARG A 105 -9.20 -5.51 23.19
C ARG A 105 -9.93 -5.95 24.46
N LYS A 106 -9.26 -6.76 25.30
CA LYS A 106 -9.83 -7.20 26.58
C LYS A 106 -10.13 -6.01 27.51
N ASN A 107 -9.23 -5.04 27.59
CA ASN A 107 -9.42 -3.83 28.38
C ASN A 107 -10.58 -2.97 27.86
N ALA A 108 -10.70 -2.83 26.53
CA ALA A 108 -11.79 -2.11 25.89
C ALA A 108 -13.14 -2.77 26.19
N MET A 109 -13.24 -4.10 26.04
CA MET A 109 -14.43 -4.88 26.39
C MET A 109 -14.82 -4.71 27.86
N ALA A 110 -13.84 -4.71 28.78
CA ALA A 110 -14.10 -4.49 30.19
C ALA A 110 -14.59 -3.06 30.50
N ARG A 111 -14.06 -2.04 29.81
CA ARG A 111 -14.57 -0.65 29.90
C ARG A 111 -16.01 -0.56 29.42
N GLU A 112 -16.32 -1.14 28.27
CA GLU A 112 -17.66 -1.15 27.71
C GLU A 112 -18.65 -1.87 28.63
N LYS A 113 -18.28 -3.03 29.19
CA LYS A 113 -19.12 -3.78 30.15
C LYS A 113 -19.43 -2.97 31.40
N ARG A 114 -18.45 -2.23 31.92
CA ARG A 114 -18.65 -1.32 33.08
C ARG A 114 -19.62 -0.21 32.71
N ALA A 115 -19.39 0.48 31.59
CA ALA A 115 -20.27 1.55 31.11
C ALA A 115 -21.72 1.06 30.93
N LYS A 116 -21.92 -0.10 30.27
CA LYS A 116 -23.25 -0.71 30.11
C LYS A 116 -23.92 -1.04 31.44
N THR A 117 -23.16 -1.44 32.45
CA THR A 117 -23.70 -1.72 33.79
C THR A 117 -24.14 -0.44 34.48
N THR A 118 -23.32 0.61 34.43
CA THR A 118 -23.67 1.94 34.96
C THR A 118 -24.92 2.49 34.30
N VAL A 119 -25.01 2.46 32.97
CA VAL A 119 -26.18 2.95 32.22
C VAL A 119 -27.44 2.18 32.61
N ARG A 120 -27.38 0.85 32.73
CA ARG A 120 -28.53 0.03 33.18
C ARG A 120 -29.00 0.40 34.58
N SER A 121 -28.07 0.65 35.52
CA SER A 121 -28.41 1.09 36.88
C SER A 121 -29.13 2.44 36.86
N LEU A 122 -28.55 3.44 36.20
CA LEU A 122 -29.12 4.78 36.11
C LEU A 122 -30.51 4.78 35.47
N LEU A 123 -30.71 3.96 34.44
CA LEU A 123 -32.00 3.80 33.79
C LEU A 123 -33.05 3.22 34.76
N GLY A 124 -32.66 2.26 35.59
CA GLY A 124 -33.50 1.72 36.66
C GLY A 124 -33.90 2.79 37.68
N ASP A 125 -32.94 3.59 38.14
CA ASP A 125 -33.19 4.67 39.11
C ASP A 125 -34.12 5.75 38.55
N LEU A 126 -33.90 6.16 37.30
CA LEU A 126 -34.76 7.13 36.61
C LEU A 126 -36.19 6.60 36.43
N ARG A 127 -36.35 5.31 36.10
CA ARG A 127 -37.67 4.68 35.99
C ARG A 127 -38.39 4.68 37.34
N LYS A 128 -37.69 4.30 38.42
CA LYS A 128 -38.25 4.31 39.78
C LYS A 128 -38.69 5.72 40.20
N ARG A 129 -37.83 6.72 40.00
CA ARG A 129 -38.12 8.12 40.31
C ARG A 129 -39.33 8.65 39.52
N THR A 130 -39.43 8.28 38.24
CA THR A 130 -40.57 8.66 37.39
C THR A 130 -41.88 8.07 37.91
N SER A 131 -41.88 6.80 38.32
CA SER A 131 -43.06 6.16 38.93
C SER A 131 -43.48 6.84 40.23
N LEU A 132 -42.52 7.16 41.11
CA LEU A 132 -42.80 7.87 42.37
C LEU A 132 -43.42 9.25 42.12
N MET A 133 -42.88 10.03 41.17
CA MET A 133 -43.42 11.33 40.80
C MET A 133 -44.85 11.22 40.26
N LYS A 134 -45.14 10.22 39.41
CA LYS A 134 -46.51 9.98 38.89
C LYS A 134 -47.49 9.66 40.02
N ASN A 135 -47.10 8.83 40.98
CA ASN A 135 -47.95 8.45 42.10
C ASN A 135 -48.20 9.62 43.06
N SER A 136 -47.17 10.41 43.36
CA SER A 136 -47.31 11.63 44.18
C SER A 136 -48.26 12.64 43.54
N LYS A 137 -48.15 12.86 42.21
CA LYS A 137 -49.07 13.74 41.48
C LYS A 137 -50.52 13.25 41.56
N ARG A 138 -50.79 11.95 41.46
CA ARG A 138 -52.17 11.39 41.55
C ARG A 138 -52.79 11.57 42.94
N GLY A 139 -52.00 11.47 44.01
CA GLY A 139 -52.49 11.69 45.38
C GLY A 139 -52.92 13.13 45.66
N LEU A 140 -52.27 14.11 45.03
CA LEU A 140 -52.58 15.54 45.17
C LEU A 140 -53.85 16.01 44.43
N ILE A 141 -54.37 15.22 43.48
CA ILE A 141 -55.58 15.55 42.69
C ILE A 141 -56.83 14.85 43.23
N SER A 142 -56.69 13.96 44.22
CA SER A 142 -57.77 13.12 44.75
C SER A 142 -58.34 13.61 46.10
N THR A 143 -57.95 14.82 46.53
CA THR A 143 -58.43 15.52 47.73
C THR A 143 -59.08 16.82 47.33
#